data_AF-A0A202BPF7-F1
#
_entry.id   AF-A0A202BPF7-F1
#
_cell.length_a   1.000
_cell.length_b   1.000
_cell.length_c   1.000
_cell.angle_alpha   90.00
_cell.angle_beta   90.00
_cell.angle_gamma   90.00
#
_symmetry.space_group_name_H-M   'P 1'
#
loop_
_entity.id
_entity.type
_entity.pdbx_description
1 polymer ?
#
loop_
_entity_poly.entity_id
_entity_poly.type
_entity_poly.pdbx_seq_one_letter_code
_entity_poly.pdbx_strand_id
1 'polypeptide(L)'
;MIGEPEFNWTRQFDVPTDIPITTTGDPQNNPLYLYRNMLAVGNIPVLGQNRFTLGIRPLDIGGKIGTEYVYPSSLEGLSTTLGIGNAIPPNVPNATDKTTLFRINAALLPAQGLIPAPIEGNYYRVIPAYRMTAQEFNWINRKTWGLCKKFS
;
A
#
# COMPACT_ATOMS: atom_id res chain seq x y z
N MET A 1 4.08 34.95 17.65
CA MET A 1 4.73 33.65 17.39
C MET A 1 3.60 32.63 17.32
N ILE A 2 3.32 32.10 16.12
CA ILE A 2 2.31 31.06 15.92
C ILE A 2 2.98 29.74 16.30
N GLY A 3 2.47 29.06 17.33
CA GLY A 3 2.93 27.74 17.71
C GLY A 3 2.66 26.74 16.58
N GLU A 4 3.66 25.93 16.25
CA GLU A 4 3.50 24.85 15.28
C GLU A 4 2.46 23.85 15.80
N PRO A 5 1.51 23.40 14.98
CA PRO A 5 0.55 22.40 15.42
C PRO A 5 1.27 21.06 15.62
N GLU A 6 1.24 20.54 16.84
CA GLU A 6 1.71 19.21 17.19
C GLU A 6 0.90 18.15 16.41
N PHE A 7 1.56 17.50 15.45
CA PHE A 7 0.96 16.43 14.67
C PHE A 7 0.86 15.15 15.51
N ASN A 8 -0.34 14.86 16.02
CA ASN A 8 -0.60 13.69 16.86
C ASN A 8 -1.10 12.50 16.01
N TRP A 9 -0.23 11.51 15.80
CA TRP A 9 -0.46 10.33 14.94
C TRP A 9 -1.60 9.40 15.37
N THR A 10 -2.18 9.59 16.56
CA THR A 10 -3.26 8.72 17.08
C THR A 10 -4.67 9.15 16.70
N ARG A 11 -4.89 10.40 16.24
CA ARG A 11 -6.25 10.92 15.95
C ARG A 11 -6.77 10.66 14.54
N GLN A 12 -5.92 10.26 13.60
CA GLN A 12 -6.35 10.01 12.22
C GLN A 12 -7.17 8.71 12.06
N PHE A 13 -7.28 7.91 13.13
CA PHE A 13 -8.16 6.73 13.20
C PHE A 13 -9.53 7.02 13.83
N ASP A 14 -9.87 8.27 14.12
CA ASP A 14 -11.24 8.65 14.53
C ASP A 14 -12.15 8.66 13.29
N VAL A 15 -12.61 7.47 12.89
CA VAL A 15 -13.63 7.26 11.87
C VAL A 15 -14.96 7.87 12.36
N PRO A 16 -15.77 8.52 11.49
CA PRO A 16 -17.07 9.07 11.89
C PRO A 16 -17.99 8.00 12.50
N THR A 17 -18.48 8.27 13.71
CA THR A 17 -19.23 7.35 14.58
C THR A 17 -20.70 7.12 14.20
N ASP A 18 -21.10 7.30 12.94
CA ASP A 18 -22.51 7.20 12.51
C ASP A 18 -22.74 6.17 11.40
N ILE A 19 -22.11 5.00 11.52
CA ILE A 19 -22.52 3.81 10.77
C ILE A 19 -23.33 2.93 11.72
N PRO A 20 -24.62 2.63 11.46
CA PRO A 20 -25.44 1.85 12.38
C PRO A 20 -24.90 0.41 12.47
N ILE A 21 -24.26 0.10 13.61
CA ILE A 21 -23.83 -1.25 13.95
C ILE A 21 -25.06 -2.04 14.41
N THR A 22 -25.47 -3.00 13.58
CA THR A 22 -26.34 -4.10 14.02
C THR A 22 -25.57 -5.40 13.94
N THR A 23 -25.03 -5.84 15.07
CA THR A 23 -25.09 -7.21 15.66
C THR A 23 -23.90 -7.45 16.59
N THR A 24 -24.24 -7.97 17.77
CA THR A 24 -23.36 -8.37 18.86
C THR A 24 -22.45 -9.51 18.42
N GLY A 25 -21.14 -9.29 18.43
CA GLY A 25 -20.10 -10.29 18.25
C GLY A 25 -18.75 -9.63 18.51
N ASP A 26 -17.82 -10.34 19.18
CA ASP A 26 -16.43 -9.91 19.42
C ASP A 26 -15.86 -9.17 18.20
N PRO A 27 -15.05 -8.10 18.37
CA PRO A 27 -14.40 -7.45 17.24
C PRO A 27 -13.57 -8.52 16.54
N GLN A 28 -14.07 -9.01 15.41
CA GLN A 28 -13.29 -9.90 14.57
C GLN A 28 -12.03 -9.11 14.22
N ASN A 29 -10.89 -9.52 14.78
CA ASN A 29 -9.54 -9.06 14.49
C ASN A 29 -9.20 -9.41 13.02
N ASN A 30 -9.99 -8.91 12.08
CA ASN A 30 -9.83 -9.17 10.67
C ASN A 30 -8.69 -8.27 10.19
N PRO A 31 -7.52 -8.85 9.85
CA PRO A 31 -6.36 -8.05 9.49
C PRO A 31 -6.66 -7.28 8.20
N LEU A 32 -6.17 -6.04 8.14
CA LEU A 32 -6.20 -5.24 6.93
C LEU A 32 -5.09 -5.68 5.99
N TYR A 33 -5.45 -5.93 4.73
CA TYR A 33 -4.50 -6.29 3.69
C TYR A 33 -4.54 -5.28 2.56
N LEU A 34 -3.37 -5.00 1.98
CA LEU A 34 -3.27 -4.32 0.70
C LEU A 34 -3.09 -5.35 -0.41
N TYR A 35 -3.97 -5.27 -1.40
CA TYR A 35 -4.03 -6.15 -2.54
C TYR A 35 -3.46 -5.47 -3.77
N ARG A 36 -2.72 -6.22 -4.59
CA ARG A 36 -2.21 -5.76 -5.88
C ARG A 36 -2.05 -6.91 -6.85
N ASN A 37 -2.56 -6.74 -8.06
CA ASN A 37 -2.27 -7.65 -9.17
C ASN A 37 -0.86 -7.36 -9.73
N MET A 38 -0.06 -8.41 -9.85
CA MET A 38 1.28 -8.34 -10.43
C MET A 38 1.50 -9.47 -11.44
N LEU A 39 2.24 -9.19 -12.52
CA LEU A 39 2.78 -10.22 -13.41
C LEU A 39 3.61 -11.18 -12.60
N ALA A 40 3.44 -12.47 -12.81
CA ALA A 40 4.17 -13.49 -12.09
C ALA A 40 4.54 -14.67 -12.98
N VAL A 41 5.68 -15.29 -12.69
CA VAL A 41 6.10 -16.58 -13.25
C VAL A 41 6.21 -17.56 -12.09
N GLY A 42 5.46 -18.66 -12.12
CA GLY A 42 5.51 -19.66 -11.05
C GLY A 42 5.22 -19.09 -9.64
N ASN A 43 4.30 -18.12 -9.55
CA ASN A 43 3.93 -17.38 -8.32
C ASN A 43 4.95 -16.35 -7.81
N ILE A 44 6.03 -16.09 -8.55
CA ILE A 44 7.02 -15.07 -8.20
C ILE A 44 6.72 -13.80 -9.01
N PRO A 45 6.55 -12.63 -8.35
CA PRO A 45 6.36 -11.37 -9.07
C PRO A 45 7.52 -11.05 -10.01
N VAL A 46 7.21 -10.66 -11.24
CA VAL A 46 8.21 -10.22 -12.23
C VAL A 46 8.70 -8.83 -11.85
N LEU A 47 10.02 -8.65 -11.76
CA LEU A 47 10.65 -7.34 -11.54
C LEU A 47 10.51 -6.44 -12.77
N GLY A 48 10.29 -5.15 -12.56
CA GLY A 48 10.25 -4.21 -13.67
C GLY A 48 9.75 -2.83 -13.30
N GLN A 49 9.46 -2.03 -14.34
CA GLN A 49 8.90 -0.68 -14.24
C GLN A 49 7.55 -0.57 -14.99
N ASN A 50 6.83 -1.67 -15.17
CA ASN A 50 5.45 -1.68 -15.65
C ASN A 50 4.46 -1.61 -14.47
N ARG A 51 3.22 -1.16 -14.70
CA ARG A 51 2.15 -1.05 -13.71
C ARG A 51 1.94 -2.35 -12.94
N PHE A 52 2.11 -3.48 -13.61
CA PHE A 52 1.90 -4.80 -13.03
C PHE A 52 3.20 -5.51 -12.62
N THR A 53 4.37 -4.88 -12.69
CA THR A 53 5.61 -5.53 -12.21
C THR A 53 5.92 -5.11 -10.77
N LEU A 54 6.75 -5.92 -10.12
CA LEU A 54 7.30 -5.64 -8.80
C LEU A 54 8.35 -4.52 -8.88
N GLY A 55 8.09 -3.43 -8.16
CA GLY A 55 8.92 -2.24 -8.10
C GLY A 55 8.09 -0.96 -8.18
N ILE A 56 8.77 0.17 -8.00
CA ILE A 56 8.22 1.51 -8.19
C ILE A 56 8.61 2.01 -9.58
N ARG A 57 7.64 2.54 -10.32
CA ARG A 57 7.91 3.23 -11.58
C ARG A 57 8.20 4.70 -11.30
N PRO A 58 9.04 5.37 -12.10
CA PRO A 58 9.21 6.82 -11.99
C PRO A 58 7.86 7.56 -12.01
N LEU A 59 6.92 7.12 -12.87
CA LEU A 59 5.57 7.72 -12.95
C LEU A 59 4.75 7.56 -11.66
N ASP A 60 4.99 6.52 -10.86
CA ASP A 60 4.31 6.33 -9.57
C ASP A 60 4.83 7.32 -8.51
N ILE A 61 5.97 7.98 -8.78
CA ILE A 61 6.67 8.96 -7.91
C ILE A 61 6.97 10.28 -8.62
N GLY A 62 6.07 10.72 -9.50
CA GLY A 62 6.14 12.04 -10.13
C GLY A 62 7.37 12.23 -11.03
N GLY A 63 7.88 11.16 -11.62
CA GLY A 63 9.03 11.18 -12.53
C GLY A 63 10.40 11.02 -11.87
N LYS A 64 10.46 10.89 -10.53
CA LYS A 64 11.72 10.83 -9.78
C LYS A 64 12.51 9.56 -10.07
N ILE A 65 13.84 9.69 -10.16
CA ILE A 65 14.77 8.60 -10.44
C ILE A 65 16.00 8.66 -9.52
N GLY A 66 16.64 7.49 -9.33
CA GLY A 66 17.92 7.40 -8.63
C GLY A 66 17.91 8.02 -7.23
N THR A 67 18.71 9.08 -7.06
CA THR A 67 18.93 9.78 -5.79
C THR A 67 17.92 10.90 -5.51
N GLU A 68 16.97 11.16 -6.41
CA GLU A 68 15.92 12.14 -6.17
C GLU A 68 15.03 11.72 -4.99
N TYR A 69 14.63 12.68 -4.16
CA TYR A 69 13.89 12.40 -2.94
C TYR A 69 12.39 12.27 -3.16
N VAL A 70 11.83 11.18 -2.64
CA VAL A 70 10.38 10.98 -2.48
C VAL A 70 10.02 11.34 -1.04
N TYR A 71 9.02 12.19 -0.88
CA TYR A 71 8.55 12.67 0.42
C TYR A 71 7.23 11.99 0.78
N PRO A 72 6.98 11.66 2.05
CA PRO A 72 5.68 11.14 2.49
C PRO A 72 4.52 12.08 2.09
N SER A 73 4.78 13.40 2.17
CA SER A 73 3.80 14.44 1.83
C SER A 73 3.44 14.51 0.35
N SER A 74 4.20 13.89 -0.56
CA SER A 74 3.81 13.86 -1.98
C SER A 74 2.65 12.90 -2.24
N LEU A 75 2.36 12.00 -1.28
CA LEU A 75 1.35 10.93 -1.43
C LEU A 75 1.56 10.10 -2.70
N GLU A 76 2.79 10.04 -3.19
CA GLU A 76 3.19 9.29 -4.37
C GLU A 76 3.73 7.92 -3.97
N GLY A 77 3.37 6.88 -4.74
CA GLY A 77 3.84 5.54 -4.44
C GLY A 77 3.05 4.43 -5.11
N LEU A 78 3.18 3.23 -4.55
CA LEU A 78 2.67 2.01 -5.16
C LEU A 78 1.15 1.89 -4.98
N SER A 79 0.39 1.95 -6.07
CA SER A 79 -1.07 1.76 -6.01
C SER A 79 -1.47 0.36 -5.52
N THR A 80 -2.45 0.31 -4.63
CA THR A 80 -2.98 -0.89 -4.00
C THR A 80 -4.49 -0.72 -3.71
N THR A 81 -5.15 -1.81 -3.36
CA THR A 81 -6.54 -1.80 -2.92
C THR A 81 -6.62 -2.37 -1.50
N LEU A 82 -7.25 -1.65 -0.58
CA LEU A 82 -7.48 -2.12 0.78
C LEU A 82 -8.58 -3.18 0.79
N GLY A 83 -8.35 -4.25 1.56
CA GLY A 83 -9.35 -5.28 1.84
C GLY A 83 -9.23 -5.81 3.27
N ILE A 84 -10.30 -6.44 3.72
CA ILE A 84 -10.45 -6.96 5.08
C ILE A 84 -10.31 -8.48 5.05
N GLY A 85 -9.41 -9.03 5.87
CA GLY A 85 -9.22 -10.46 6.03
C GLY A 85 -8.85 -11.16 4.72
N ASN A 86 -9.53 -12.27 4.42
CA ASN A 86 -9.31 -13.06 3.20
C ASN A 86 -10.29 -12.72 2.06
N ALA A 87 -11.10 -11.66 2.18
CA ALA A 87 -11.99 -11.25 1.11
C ALA A 87 -11.23 -10.41 0.08
N ILE A 88 -11.22 -10.85 -1.18
CA ILE A 88 -10.69 -10.05 -2.29
C ILE A 88 -11.62 -8.87 -2.51
N PRO A 89 -11.13 -7.62 -2.49
CA PRO A 89 -11.95 -6.46 -2.81
C PRO A 89 -12.47 -6.53 -4.25
N PRO A 90 -13.74 -6.18 -4.53
CA PRO A 90 -14.31 -6.24 -5.87
C PRO A 90 -13.62 -5.29 -6.87
N ASN A 91 -12.91 -4.28 -6.37
CA ASN A 91 -12.31 -3.20 -7.16
C ASN A 91 -10.78 -3.30 -7.28
N VAL A 92 -10.18 -4.47 -7.03
CA VAL A 92 -8.77 -4.64 -7.36
C VAL A 92 -8.64 -4.52 -8.89
N PRO A 93 -7.80 -3.61 -9.43
CA PRO A 93 -7.70 -3.39 -10.88
C PRO A 93 -7.52 -4.72 -11.63
N ASN A 94 -8.36 -4.95 -12.64
CA ASN A 94 -8.57 -6.26 -13.25
C ASN A 94 -7.28 -7.06 -13.47
N ALA A 95 -7.29 -8.28 -12.93
CA ALA A 95 -6.29 -9.28 -13.25
C ALA A 95 -6.45 -9.64 -14.73
N THR A 96 -5.36 -9.55 -15.48
CA THR A 96 -5.27 -10.26 -16.77
C THR A 96 -4.84 -11.70 -16.50
N ASP A 97 -5.00 -12.61 -17.47
CA ASP A 97 -4.56 -14.01 -17.35
C ASP A 97 -3.07 -14.16 -17.00
N LYS A 98 -2.29 -13.09 -17.18
CA LYS A 98 -0.84 -13.04 -16.89
C LYS A 98 -0.52 -12.49 -15.50
N THR A 99 -1.50 -12.00 -14.76
CA THR A 99 -1.29 -11.40 -13.42
C THR A 99 -1.81 -12.31 -12.32
N THR A 100 -1.10 -12.31 -11.21
CA THR A 100 -1.44 -13.00 -9.96
C THR A 100 -1.74 -11.96 -8.89
N LEU A 101 -2.75 -12.23 -8.07
CA LEU A 101 -3.08 -11.38 -6.93
C LEU A 101 -2.12 -11.65 -5.78
N PHE A 102 -1.48 -10.60 -5.29
CA PHE A 102 -0.65 -10.62 -4.09
C PHE A 102 -1.27 -9.75 -3.02
N ARG A 103 -0.99 -10.09 -1.76
CA ARG A 103 -1.39 -9.27 -0.63
C ARG A 103 -0.30 -9.15 0.42
N ILE A 104 -0.34 -8.02 1.12
CA ILE A 104 0.48 -7.77 2.31
C ILE A 104 -0.40 -7.32 3.47
N ASN A 105 -0.11 -7.78 4.68
CA ASN A 105 -0.75 -7.22 5.87
C ASN A 105 -0.25 -5.77 6.05
N ALA A 106 -1.18 -4.81 6.06
CA ALA A 106 -0.86 -3.38 6.13
C ALA A 106 -0.05 -3.03 7.40
N ALA A 107 -0.22 -3.78 8.49
CA ALA A 107 0.52 -3.60 9.73
C ALA A 107 2.02 -3.90 9.61
N LEU A 108 2.47 -4.58 8.56
CA LEU A 108 3.89 -4.89 8.33
C LEU A 108 4.66 -3.76 7.64
N LEU A 109 3.94 -2.79 7.03
CA LEU A 109 4.56 -1.72 6.25
C LEU A 109 5.41 -0.76 7.09
N PRO A 110 4.99 -0.31 8.28
CA PRO A 110 5.78 0.66 9.05
C PRO A 110 7.16 0.12 9.43
N ALA A 111 7.27 -1.18 9.72
CA ALA A 111 8.54 -1.84 10.01
C ALA A 111 9.52 -1.85 8.81
N GLN A 112 9.03 -1.60 7.59
CA GLN A 112 9.84 -1.45 6.38
C GLN A 112 10.05 0.03 5.99
N GLY A 113 9.58 1.00 6.79
CA GLY A 113 9.65 2.42 6.42
C GLY A 113 8.60 2.82 5.37
N LEU A 114 7.48 2.09 5.30
CA LEU A 114 6.38 2.31 4.38
C LEU A 114 5.07 2.55 5.15
N ILE A 115 4.15 3.33 4.58
CA ILE A 115 2.81 3.51 5.15
C ILE A 115 1.73 3.44 4.06
N PRO A 116 0.53 2.92 4.38
CA PRO A 116 -0.63 3.04 3.51
C PRO A 116 -1.21 4.47 3.61
N ALA A 117 -1.42 5.12 2.47
CA ALA A 117 -2.11 6.40 2.37
C ALA A 117 -3.41 6.23 1.55
N PRO A 118 -4.57 6.66 2.07
CA PRO A 118 -5.82 6.61 1.32
C PRO A 118 -5.76 7.58 0.13
N ILE A 119 -6.37 7.18 -0.99
CA ILE A 119 -6.63 8.07 -2.14
C ILE A 119 -8.11 8.39 -2.18
N GLU A 120 -8.93 7.38 -2.52
CA GLU A 120 -10.37 7.49 -2.70
C GLU A 120 -11.00 6.10 -2.55
N GLY A 121 -12.10 6.00 -1.80
CA GLY A 121 -12.74 4.72 -1.50
C GLY A 121 -11.77 3.71 -0.91
N ASN A 122 -11.68 2.52 -1.52
CA ASN A 122 -10.77 1.45 -1.10
C ASN A 122 -9.40 1.49 -1.82
N TYR A 123 -9.09 2.55 -2.58
CA TYR A 123 -7.79 2.70 -3.23
C TYR A 123 -6.78 3.39 -2.32
N TYR A 124 -5.61 2.77 -2.20
CA TYR A 124 -4.52 3.21 -1.33
C TYR A 124 -3.21 3.27 -2.11
N ARG A 125 -2.28 4.10 -1.67
CA ARG A 125 -0.87 4.06 -2.08
C ARG A 125 -0.02 3.58 -0.92
N VAL A 126 0.93 2.70 -1.20
CA VAL A 126 2.06 2.49 -0.30
C VAL A 126 3.09 3.56 -0.62
N ILE A 127 3.29 4.46 0.34
CA ILE A 127 4.19 5.63 0.24
C ILE A 127 5.33 5.47 1.26
N PRO A 128 6.42 6.23 1.14
CA PRO A 128 7.47 6.18 2.16
C PRO A 128 6.98 6.80 3.48
N ALA A 129 7.44 6.27 4.61
CA ALA A 129 7.11 6.79 5.95
C ALA A 129 7.94 8.04 6.33
N TYR A 130 9.11 8.19 5.71
CA TYR A 130 10.04 9.31 5.85
C TYR A 130 10.67 9.63 4.50
N ARG A 131 11.34 10.77 4.38
CA ARG A 131 12.04 11.13 3.12
C ARG A 131 13.10 10.08 2.78
N MET A 132 13.02 9.51 1.58
CA MET A 132 14.00 8.54 1.06
C MET A 132 14.24 8.76 -0.43
N THR A 133 15.34 8.23 -0.95
CA THR A 133 15.63 8.33 -2.39
C THR A 133 14.69 7.43 -3.21
N ALA A 134 14.44 7.78 -4.47
CA ALA A 134 13.64 6.95 -5.39
C ALA A 134 14.20 5.52 -5.52
N GLN A 135 15.53 5.39 -5.53
CA GLN A 135 16.23 4.11 -5.54
C GLN A 135 15.97 3.31 -4.27
N GLU A 136 16.11 3.92 -3.09
CA GLU A 136 15.83 3.30 -1.79
C GLU A 136 14.36 2.86 -1.71
N PHE A 137 13.44 3.74 -2.05
CA PHE A 137 12.00 3.45 -2.04
C PHE A 137 11.64 2.26 -2.94
N ASN A 138 12.22 2.21 -4.15
CA ASN A 138 12.05 1.09 -5.06
C ASN A 138 12.63 -0.22 -4.48
N TRP A 139 13.81 -0.17 -3.86
CA TRP A 139 14.43 -1.33 -3.23
C TRP A 139 13.59 -1.88 -2.07
N ILE A 140 13.13 -1.01 -1.17
CA ILE A 140 12.26 -1.38 -0.05
C ILE A 140 10.95 -2.00 -0.56
N ASN A 141 10.32 -1.41 -1.59
CA ASN A 141 9.11 -1.98 -2.18
C ASN A 141 9.36 -3.36 -2.77
N ARG A 142 10.46 -3.56 -3.51
CA ARG A 142 10.80 -4.89 -4.06
C ARG A 142 10.99 -5.93 -2.97
N LYS A 143 11.68 -5.58 -1.89
CA LYS A 143 11.89 -6.47 -0.74
C LYS A 143 10.55 -6.80 -0.06
N THR A 144 9.75 -5.78 0.22
CA THR A 144 8.48 -5.90 0.95
C THR A 144 7.47 -6.73 0.17
N TRP A 145 7.29 -6.42 -1.11
CA TRP A 145 6.33 -7.08 -1.99
C TRP A 145 6.83 -8.41 -2.58
N GLY A 146 8.14 -8.60 -2.67
CA GLY A 146 8.75 -9.88 -3.06
C GLY A 146 8.57 -10.98 -2.02
N LEU A 147 8.32 -10.63 -0.75
CA LEU A 147 8.00 -11.57 0.33
C LEU A 147 6.50 -11.83 0.48
N CYS A 148 5.66 -11.18 -0.34
CA CYS A 148 4.22 -11.32 -0.24
C CYS A 148 3.76 -12.69 -0.69
N LYS A 149 2.76 -13.22 0.01
CA LYS A 149 2.13 -14.47 -0.37
C LYS A 149 1.18 -14.23 -1.54
N LYS A 150 1.23 -15.13 -2.52
CA LYS A 150 0.15 -15.26 -3.51
C LYS A 150 -1.16 -15.44 -2.76
N PHE A 151 -2.17 -14.71 -3.20
CA PHE A 151 -3.55 -14.97 -2.80
C PHE A 151 -4.17 -15.87 -3.86
N SER A 152 -4.70 -17.02 -3.43
CA SER A 152 -5.31 -18.05 -4.28
C SER A 152 -6.68 -18.40 -3.75
#